data_AF-A0A7J2NKQ6-F1
#
_entry.id   AF-A0A7J2NKQ6-F1
#
_cell.length_a   1.000
_cell.length_b   1.000
_cell.length_c   1.000
_cell.angle_alpha   90.00
_cell.angle_beta   90.00
_cell.angle_gamma   90.00
#
_symmetry.space_group_name_H-M   'P 1'
#
loop_
_entity.id
_entity.type
_entity.pdbx_description
1 polymer ?
#
loop_
_entity_poly.entity_id
_entity_poly.type
_entity_poly.pdbx_seq_one_letter_code
_entity_poly.pdbx_strand_id
1 'polypeptide(L)'
;MDDLKKIRELDNSNMIGRVMSIAAMVQSGYRLGNNIPIEKGGKVRGIHFLGLGGSAIGGDFAGDWIGHSIPGGVTVERGYTLSRPPAANSLIICCSYSGNTKETLSMLGEINKKRSKGILLISSNGKLLEISKEKKIPILELEPGLPPRASLPMIIGAISAISDRIGWTRSASEE
;
A
#
# COMPACT_ATOMS: atom_id res chain seq x y z
N MET A 1 -21.78 -4.49 28.55
CA MET A 1 -20.40 -4.72 28.06
C MET A 1 -19.69 -3.38 28.05
N ASP A 2 -19.69 -2.68 29.21
CA ASP A 2 -19.54 -1.21 29.24
C ASP A 2 -18.46 -0.73 30.22
N ASP A 3 -17.68 -1.65 30.79
CA ASP A 3 -16.57 -1.29 31.67
C ASP A 3 -15.33 -0.98 30.83
N LEU A 4 -15.11 0.33 30.60
CA LEU A 4 -13.96 0.84 29.84
C LEU A 4 -12.61 0.48 30.47
N LYS A 5 -12.53 0.28 31.79
CA LYS A 5 -11.27 -0.12 32.43
C LYS A 5 -10.95 -1.57 32.10
N LYS A 6 -11.93 -2.46 32.26
CA LYS A 6 -11.80 -3.88 31.93
C LYS A 6 -11.52 -4.11 30.45
N ILE A 7 -12.12 -3.30 29.57
CA ILE A 7 -11.84 -3.32 28.13
C ILE A 7 -10.37 -2.95 27.85
N ARG A 8 -9.85 -1.90 28.50
CA ARG A 8 -8.44 -1.47 28.33
C ARG A 8 -7.44 -2.49 28.86
N GLU A 9 -7.75 -3.18 29.96
CA GLU A 9 -6.91 -4.25 30.51
C GLU A 9 -6.81 -5.46 29.58
N LEU A 10 -7.85 -5.74 28.80
CA LEU A 10 -7.87 -6.85 27.83
C LEU A 10 -7.26 -6.47 26.46
N ASP A 11 -7.31 -5.19 26.09
CA ASP A 11 -6.77 -4.70 24.81
C ASP A 11 -5.26 -4.38 24.88
N ASN A 12 -4.46 -5.43 25.09
CA ASN A 12 -3.00 -5.35 25.18
C ASN A 12 -2.32 -4.72 23.94
N SER A 13 -3.00 -4.71 22.79
CA SER A 13 -2.50 -4.13 21.54
C SER A 13 -3.00 -2.71 21.25
N ASN A 14 -3.83 -2.15 22.14
CA ASN A 14 -4.52 -0.87 21.98
C ASN A 14 -5.24 -0.76 20.62
N MET A 15 -5.89 -1.84 20.18
CA MET A 15 -6.66 -1.85 18.94
C MET A 15 -7.80 -0.85 18.95
N ILE A 16 -8.43 -0.61 20.11
CA ILE A 16 -9.51 0.39 20.23
C ILE A 16 -8.96 1.79 19.94
N GLY A 17 -7.82 2.16 20.53
CA GLY A 17 -7.17 3.43 20.23
C GLY A 17 -6.81 3.57 18.76
N ARG A 18 -6.36 2.48 18.12
CA ARG A 18 -6.05 2.45 16.68
C ARG A 18 -7.29 2.58 15.80
N VAL A 19 -8.42 1.99 16.19
CA VAL A 19 -9.69 2.17 15.49
C VAL A 19 -10.15 3.63 15.60
N MET A 20 -10.04 4.23 16.79
CA MET A 20 -10.38 5.64 16.98
C MET A 20 -9.47 6.59 16.20
N SER A 21 -8.26 6.17 15.83
CA SER A 21 -7.32 6.98 15.02
C SER A 21 -7.41 6.76 13.51
N ILE A 22 -8.37 5.96 13.01
CA ILE A 22 -8.50 5.63 11.57
C ILE A 22 -8.51 6.87 10.69
N ALA A 23 -9.31 7.89 11.01
CA ALA A 23 -9.39 9.11 10.22
C ALA A 23 -8.02 9.81 10.10
N ALA A 24 -7.29 9.92 11.21
CA ALA A 24 -5.95 10.50 11.23
C ALA A 24 -4.95 9.65 10.43
N MET A 25 -5.04 8.32 10.51
CA MET A 25 -4.18 7.41 9.74
C MET A 25 -4.45 7.49 8.23
N VAL A 26 -5.71 7.57 7.82
CA VAL A 26 -6.09 7.78 6.40
C VAL A 26 -5.53 9.11 5.91
N GLN A 27 -5.72 10.20 6.66
CA GLN A 27 -5.17 11.51 6.30
C GLN A 27 -3.63 11.49 6.21
N SER A 28 -2.97 10.78 7.13
CA SER A 28 -1.51 10.59 7.10
C SER A 28 -1.08 9.85 5.83
N GLY A 29 -1.72 8.72 5.53
CA GLY A 29 -1.50 7.97 4.30
C GLY A 29 -1.72 8.81 3.04
N TYR A 30 -2.78 9.61 3.01
CA TYR A 30 -3.10 10.50 1.91
C TYR A 30 -2.03 11.57 1.68
N ARG A 31 -1.53 12.20 2.76
CA ARG A 31 -0.40 13.15 2.66
C ARG A 31 0.86 12.48 2.13
N LEU A 32 1.18 11.28 2.63
CA LEU A 32 2.34 10.52 2.15
C LEU A 32 2.19 10.16 0.67
N GLY A 33 1.02 9.66 0.26
CA GLY A 33 0.70 9.32 -1.12
C GLY A 33 0.84 10.49 -2.10
N ASN A 34 0.49 11.70 -1.67
CA ASN A 34 0.66 12.92 -2.48
C ASN A 34 2.12 13.29 -2.76
N ASN A 35 3.04 12.88 -1.90
CA ASN A 35 4.46 13.19 -2.04
C ASN A 35 5.23 12.14 -2.85
N ILE A 36 4.61 11.02 -3.20
CA ILE A 36 5.28 9.96 -3.97
C ILE A 36 5.53 10.46 -5.41
N PRO A 37 6.75 10.34 -5.96
CA PRO A 37 7.05 10.79 -7.32
C PRO A 37 6.51 9.79 -8.36
N ILE A 38 5.20 9.84 -8.59
CA ILE A 38 4.50 9.14 -9.69
C ILE A 38 4.19 10.15 -10.80
N GLU A 39 4.43 9.74 -12.06
CA GLU A 39 4.07 10.55 -13.24
C GLU A 39 2.56 10.84 -13.23
N LYS A 40 2.20 12.13 -13.23
CA LYS A 40 0.81 12.59 -13.37
C LYS A 40 0.32 12.34 -14.80
N GLY A 41 -0.96 11.99 -14.95
CA GLY A 41 -1.63 11.97 -16.27
C GLY A 41 -1.63 10.63 -17.01
N GLY A 42 -2.36 9.64 -16.50
CA GLY A 42 -2.93 8.54 -17.31
C GLY A 42 -1.98 7.50 -17.93
N LYS A 43 -0.65 7.63 -17.77
CA LYS A 43 0.28 6.60 -18.24
C LYS A 43 0.21 5.31 -17.42
N VAL A 44 -0.16 5.40 -16.15
CA VAL A 44 -0.36 4.22 -15.31
C VAL A 44 -1.72 3.61 -15.64
N ARG A 45 -1.70 2.36 -16.09
CA ARG A 45 -2.88 1.64 -16.57
C ARG A 45 -3.29 0.47 -15.69
N GLY A 46 -2.54 0.15 -14.65
CA GLY A 46 -2.81 -1.01 -13.79
C GLY A 46 -2.06 -0.92 -12.48
N ILE A 47 -2.52 -1.66 -11.47
CA ILE A 47 -1.78 -1.90 -10.23
C ILE A 47 -1.38 -3.37 -10.16
N HIS A 48 -0.11 -3.61 -9.84
CA HIS A 48 0.40 -4.94 -9.53
C HIS A 48 0.91 -4.92 -8.08
N PHE A 49 0.09 -5.41 -7.17
CA PHE A 49 0.29 -5.33 -5.73
C PHE A 49 0.94 -6.64 -5.23
N LEU A 50 2.07 -6.52 -4.54
CA LEU A 50 2.87 -7.63 -4.02
C LEU A 50 2.86 -7.58 -2.50
N GLY A 51 2.26 -8.56 -1.84
CA GLY A 51 2.20 -8.59 -0.38
C GLY A 51 1.61 -9.88 0.15
N LEU A 52 1.91 -10.21 1.41
CA LEU A 52 1.37 -11.39 2.08
C LEU A 52 0.47 -11.01 3.27
N GLY A 53 -0.62 -11.74 3.45
CA GLY A 53 -1.54 -11.60 4.58
C GLY A 53 -2.08 -10.19 4.73
N GLY A 54 -1.95 -9.60 5.93
CA GLY A 54 -2.41 -8.24 6.21
C GLY A 54 -1.81 -7.14 5.32
N SER A 55 -0.63 -7.38 4.73
CA SER A 55 -0.03 -6.44 3.77
C SER A 55 -0.70 -6.48 2.40
N ALA A 56 -1.35 -7.59 2.03
CA ALA A 56 -2.03 -7.76 0.75
C ALA A 56 -3.42 -7.10 0.71
N ILE A 57 -4.05 -6.91 1.88
CA ILE A 57 -5.44 -6.41 2.00
C ILE A 57 -5.61 -5.04 1.34
N GLY A 58 -4.58 -4.18 1.37
CA GLY A 58 -4.62 -2.90 0.67
C GLY A 58 -4.78 -3.03 -0.84
N GLY A 59 -4.20 -4.08 -1.44
CA GLY A 59 -4.37 -4.40 -2.85
C GLY A 59 -5.77 -4.92 -3.16
N ASP A 60 -6.32 -5.79 -2.30
CA ASP A 60 -7.69 -6.30 -2.45
C ASP A 60 -8.71 -5.14 -2.40
N PHE A 61 -8.57 -4.29 -1.39
CA PHE A 61 -9.40 -3.09 -1.24
C PHE A 61 -9.31 -2.17 -2.47
N ALA A 62 -8.11 -1.96 -3.03
CA ALA A 62 -7.95 -1.17 -4.25
C ALA A 62 -8.64 -1.82 -5.46
N GLY A 63 -8.58 -3.14 -5.58
CA GLY A 63 -9.30 -3.89 -6.61
C GLY A 63 -10.79 -3.64 -6.55
N ASP A 64 -11.38 -3.76 -5.36
CA ASP A 64 -12.81 -3.56 -5.15
C ASP A 64 -13.24 -2.09 -5.33
N TRP A 65 -12.42 -1.15 -4.86
CA TRP A 65 -12.77 0.27 -4.85
C TRP A 65 -12.59 0.94 -6.21
N ILE A 66 -11.42 0.80 -6.83
CA ILE A 66 -11.04 1.55 -8.04
C ILE A 66 -10.74 0.65 -9.23
N GLY A 67 -10.81 -0.67 -9.09
CA GLY A 67 -10.45 -1.61 -10.16
C GLY A 67 -11.21 -1.38 -11.46
N HIS A 68 -12.49 -0.99 -11.40
CA HIS A 68 -13.32 -0.69 -12.57
C HIS A 68 -12.88 0.59 -13.32
N SER A 69 -12.24 1.52 -12.63
CA SER A 69 -11.72 2.76 -13.23
C SER A 69 -10.33 2.60 -13.83
N ILE A 70 -9.65 1.49 -13.55
CA ILE A 70 -8.28 1.21 -13.98
C ILE A 70 -8.32 0.28 -15.20
N PRO A 71 -7.87 0.70 -16.40
CA PRO A 71 -8.01 -0.12 -17.61
C PRO A 71 -7.40 -1.54 -17.54
N GLY A 72 -6.33 -1.71 -16.77
CA GLY A 72 -5.63 -2.98 -16.54
C GLY A 72 -5.92 -3.61 -15.17
N GLY A 73 -6.84 -3.02 -14.40
CA GLY A 73 -7.27 -3.49 -13.09
C GLY A 73 -6.19 -3.51 -12.02
N VAL A 74 -6.47 -4.26 -10.96
CA VAL A 74 -5.56 -4.51 -9.83
C VAL A 74 -5.29 -6.01 -9.76
N THR A 75 -4.01 -6.39 -9.73
CA THR A 75 -3.57 -7.77 -9.47
C THR A 75 -2.91 -7.83 -8.12
N VAL A 76 -3.24 -8.83 -7.30
CA VAL A 76 -2.64 -9.03 -5.97
C VAL A 76 -1.90 -10.37 -5.94
N GLU A 77 -0.58 -10.31 -5.84
CA GLU A 77 0.30 -11.48 -5.73
C GLU A 77 0.73 -11.72 -4.28
N ARG A 78 0.68 -13.00 -3.88
CA ARG A 78 0.98 -13.47 -2.52
C ARG A 78 2.06 -14.56 -2.49
N GLY A 79 2.71 -14.83 -3.63
CA GLY A 79 3.65 -15.93 -3.79
C GLY A 79 5.11 -15.55 -3.58
N TYR A 80 6.00 -16.52 -3.80
CA TYR A 80 7.45 -16.29 -3.84
C TYR A 80 7.93 -15.81 -5.21
N THR A 81 7.14 -16.06 -6.26
CA THR A 81 7.42 -15.70 -7.64
C THR A 81 6.23 -14.96 -8.23
N LEU A 82 6.45 -14.14 -9.25
CA LEU A 82 5.37 -13.49 -9.98
C LEU A 82 4.59 -14.51 -10.80
N SER A 83 3.26 -14.57 -10.66
CA SER A 83 2.43 -15.46 -11.51
C SER A 83 2.48 -15.02 -12.97
N ARG A 84 2.65 -13.72 -13.20
CA ARG A 84 2.85 -13.11 -14.51
C ARG A 84 3.70 -11.83 -14.41
N PRO A 85 4.48 -11.49 -15.44
CA PRO A 85 5.22 -10.24 -15.45
C PRO A 85 4.27 -9.02 -15.43
N PRO A 86 4.53 -7.97 -14.61
CA PRO A 86 3.74 -6.74 -14.64
C PRO A 86 3.74 -6.10 -16.03
N ALA A 87 2.58 -5.58 -16.46
CA ALA A 87 2.50 -4.86 -17.73
C ALA A 87 3.36 -3.58 -17.66
N ALA A 88 3.88 -3.12 -18.81
CA ALA A 88 4.85 -2.03 -18.89
C ALA A 88 4.39 -0.72 -18.22
N ASN A 89 3.09 -0.48 -18.19
CA ASN A 89 2.45 0.72 -17.66
C ASN A 89 1.77 0.48 -16.31
N SER A 90 2.22 -0.51 -15.53
CA SER A 90 1.65 -0.80 -14.20
C SER A 90 2.41 -0.06 -13.10
N LEU A 91 1.68 0.40 -12.09
CA LEU A 91 2.26 0.73 -10.80
C LEU A 91 2.42 -0.57 -10.00
N ILE A 92 3.65 -0.91 -9.69
CA ILE A 92 4.01 -2.03 -8.85
C ILE A 92 4.09 -1.53 -7.40
N ILE A 93 3.30 -2.13 -6.51
CA ILE A 93 3.32 -1.79 -5.08
C ILE A 93 3.84 -2.99 -4.31
N CYS A 94 4.98 -2.87 -3.63
CA CYS A 94 5.53 -3.92 -2.78
C CYS A 94 5.27 -3.58 -1.31
N CYS A 95 4.34 -4.28 -0.68
CA CYS A 95 3.94 -4.04 0.71
C CYS A 95 4.42 -5.17 1.62
N SER A 96 5.22 -4.82 2.61
CA SER A 96 5.56 -5.68 3.74
C SER A 96 5.73 -4.81 4.96
N TYR A 97 4.84 -4.94 5.94
CA TYR A 97 4.91 -4.13 7.16
C TYR A 97 6.28 -4.24 7.87
N SER A 98 6.84 -5.46 7.97
CA SER A 98 8.16 -5.72 8.58
C SER A 98 9.34 -5.45 7.65
N GLY A 99 9.08 -5.14 6.37
CA GLY A 99 10.05 -5.00 5.30
C GLY A 99 10.87 -6.25 4.97
N ASN A 100 10.60 -7.38 5.61
CA ASN A 100 11.45 -8.58 5.60
C ASN A 100 10.72 -9.83 5.07
N THR A 101 9.45 -9.71 4.69
CA THR A 101 8.69 -10.83 4.11
C THR A 101 9.41 -11.38 2.89
N LYS A 102 9.79 -12.66 2.94
CA LYS A 102 10.62 -13.30 1.90
C LYS A 102 9.91 -13.30 0.55
N GLU A 103 8.61 -13.56 0.56
CA GLU A 103 7.71 -13.54 -0.58
C GLU A 103 7.79 -12.20 -1.34
N THR A 104 7.54 -11.09 -0.63
CA THR A 104 7.60 -9.74 -1.19
C THR A 104 8.99 -9.39 -1.73
N LEU A 105 10.05 -9.77 -1.00
CA LEU A 105 11.44 -9.50 -1.43
C LEU A 105 11.84 -10.31 -2.66
N SER A 106 11.44 -11.58 -2.74
CA SER A 106 11.70 -12.44 -3.90
C SER A 106 11.00 -11.90 -5.14
N MET A 107 9.71 -11.57 -5.06
CA MET A 107 8.97 -10.98 -6.19
C MET A 107 9.54 -9.61 -6.59
N LEU A 108 9.99 -8.79 -5.63
CA LEU A 108 10.69 -7.53 -5.93
C LEU A 108 12.00 -7.78 -6.70
N GLY A 109 12.72 -8.86 -6.39
CA GLY A 109 13.94 -9.27 -7.07
C GLY A 109 13.72 -9.67 -8.54
N GLU A 110 12.55 -10.22 -8.87
CA GLU A 110 12.18 -10.62 -10.24
C GLU A 110 11.84 -9.43 -11.15
N ILE A 111 11.57 -8.25 -10.58
CA ILE A 111 11.18 -7.08 -11.35
C ILE A 111 12.39 -6.48 -12.07
N ASN A 112 12.34 -6.53 -13.40
CA ASN A 112 13.38 -5.99 -14.26
C ASN A 112 13.63 -4.49 -13.96
N LYS A 113 14.92 -4.10 -13.82
CA LYS A 113 15.35 -2.71 -13.61
C LYS A 113 14.78 -1.71 -14.63
N LYS A 114 14.45 -2.13 -15.86
CA LYS A 114 13.79 -1.27 -16.87
C LYS A 114 12.33 -0.94 -16.56
N ARG A 115 11.67 -1.70 -15.67
CA ARG A 115 10.30 -1.46 -15.16
C ARG A 115 10.27 -0.69 -13.83
N SER A 116 11.43 -0.21 -13.37
CA SER A 116 11.59 0.51 -12.09
C SER A 116 10.86 1.85 -12.01
N LYS A 117 10.43 2.43 -13.15
CA LYS A 117 9.77 3.74 -13.21
C LYS A 117 8.37 3.78 -12.57
N GLY A 118 7.85 2.66 -12.10
CA GLY A 118 6.56 2.57 -11.43
C GLY A 118 6.59 1.66 -10.20
N ILE A 119 7.69 1.61 -9.44
CA ILE A 119 7.72 0.82 -8.19
C ILE A 119 7.51 1.75 -6.99
N LEU A 120 6.60 1.36 -6.11
CA LEU A 120 6.39 1.94 -4.79
C LEU A 120 6.60 0.85 -3.74
N LEU A 121 7.44 1.12 -2.74
CA LEU A 121 7.59 0.26 -1.57
C LEU A 121 6.69 0.77 -0.43
N ILE A 122 6.16 -0.13 0.38
CA ILE A 122 5.42 0.19 1.60
C ILE A 122 5.96 -0.68 2.73
N SER A 123 6.50 -0.04 3.78
CA SER A 123 7.06 -0.74 4.93
C SER A 123 7.17 0.18 6.15
N SER A 124 7.23 -0.39 7.36
CA SER A 124 7.62 0.36 8.56
C SER A 124 9.13 0.33 8.84
N ASN A 125 9.85 -0.68 8.32
CA ASN A 125 11.28 -0.89 8.56
C ASN A 125 11.89 -1.93 7.59
N GLY A 126 13.04 -2.51 7.95
CA GLY A 126 13.59 -3.72 7.33
C GLY A 126 14.20 -3.54 5.94
N LYS A 127 14.43 -4.67 5.25
CA LYS A 127 15.12 -4.72 3.96
C LYS A 127 14.46 -3.87 2.86
N LEU A 128 13.13 -3.75 2.85
CA LEU A 128 12.47 -2.86 1.89
C LEU A 128 12.89 -1.39 2.05
N LEU A 129 13.12 -0.92 3.28
CA LEU A 129 13.60 0.43 3.54
C LEU A 129 15.06 0.60 3.10
N GLU A 130 15.91 -0.40 3.32
CA GLU A 130 17.29 -0.42 2.82
C GLU A 130 17.33 -0.37 1.29
N ILE A 131 16.53 -1.21 0.63
CA ILE A 131 16.42 -1.26 -0.84
C ILE A 131 15.89 0.07 -1.40
N SER A 132 14.92 0.69 -0.73
CA SER A 132 14.43 2.02 -1.10
C SER A 132 15.58 3.03 -1.17
N LYS A 133 16.42 3.09 -0.13
CA LYS A 133 17.55 4.01 -0.04
C LYS A 133 18.63 3.71 -1.08
N GLU A 134 19.02 2.44 -1.20
CA GLU A 134 20.08 2.00 -2.13
C GLU A 134 19.69 2.27 -3.60
N LYS A 135 18.46 1.90 -3.97
CA LYS A 135 17.98 1.96 -5.36
C LYS A 135 17.21 3.24 -5.68
N LYS A 136 17.05 4.15 -4.70
CA LYS A 136 16.26 5.38 -4.80
C LYS A 136 14.81 5.11 -5.26
N ILE A 137 14.23 4.02 -4.79
CA ILE A 137 12.85 3.66 -5.07
C ILE A 137 11.95 4.36 -4.05
N PRO A 138 10.86 5.04 -4.47
CA PRO A 138 9.93 5.65 -3.56
C PRO A 138 9.39 4.67 -2.52
N ILE A 139 9.28 5.14 -1.28
CA ILE A 139 8.73 4.37 -0.17
C ILE A 139 7.67 5.19 0.56
N LEU A 140 6.57 4.52 0.90
CA LEU A 140 5.65 4.96 1.92
C LEU A 140 6.06 4.31 3.23
N GLU A 141 6.62 5.11 4.13
CA GLU A 141 7.01 4.67 5.45
C GLU A 141 5.77 4.62 6.35
N LEU A 142 5.43 3.42 6.81
CA LEU A 142 4.36 3.19 7.77
C LEU A 142 4.86 3.47 9.19
N GLU A 143 3.96 3.85 10.08
CA GLU A 143 4.29 4.00 11.49
C GLU A 143 4.73 2.63 12.07
N PRO A 144 5.89 2.55 12.75
CA PRO A 144 6.34 1.32 13.39
C PRO A 144 5.49 0.99 14.63
N GLY A 145 5.55 -0.26 15.10
CA GLY A 145 4.82 -0.69 16.30
C GLY A 145 3.30 -0.89 16.15
N LEU A 146 2.75 -0.68 14.95
CA LEU A 146 1.43 -1.16 14.57
C LEU A 146 1.43 -2.68 14.30
N PRO A 147 0.36 -3.41 14.64
CA PRO A 147 0.07 -4.69 13.99
C PRO A 147 -0.14 -4.48 12.49
N PRO A 148 0.29 -5.40 11.59
CA PRO A 148 0.14 -5.20 10.13
C PRO A 148 -1.30 -4.91 9.69
N ARG A 149 -2.30 -5.53 10.31
CA ARG A 149 -3.72 -5.26 10.01
C ARG A 149 -4.16 -3.83 10.37
N ALA A 150 -3.47 -3.17 11.30
CA ALA A 150 -3.78 -1.81 11.74
C ALA A 150 -3.15 -0.74 10.84
N SER A 151 -2.26 -1.10 9.91
CA SER A 151 -1.68 -0.15 8.95
C SER A 151 -2.54 0.03 7.69
N LEU A 152 -3.59 -0.78 7.51
CA LEU A 152 -4.50 -0.70 6.37
C LEU A 152 -5.05 0.73 6.12
N PRO A 153 -5.49 1.50 7.13
CA PRO A 153 -6.00 2.85 6.92
C PRO A 153 -4.97 3.79 6.25
N MET A 154 -3.68 3.68 6.60
CA MET A 154 -2.63 4.45 5.94
C MET A 154 -2.44 4.02 4.48
N ILE A 155 -2.50 2.71 4.21
CA ILE A 155 -2.40 2.18 2.84
C ILE A 155 -3.59 2.66 1.99
N ILE A 156 -4.81 2.66 2.55
CA ILE A 156 -6.02 3.19 1.89
C ILE A 156 -5.84 4.66 1.56
N GLY A 157 -5.41 5.48 2.52
CA GLY A 157 -5.16 6.90 2.29
C GLY A 157 -4.14 7.14 1.18
N ALA A 158 -3.06 6.35 1.15
CA ALA A 158 -2.05 6.45 0.11
C ALA A 158 -2.59 6.09 -1.28
N ILE A 159 -3.34 4.98 -1.38
CA ILE A 159 -3.96 4.55 -2.62
C ILE A 159 -4.97 5.60 -3.11
N SER A 160 -5.73 6.22 -2.20
CA SER A 160 -6.62 7.35 -2.53
C SER A 160 -5.87 8.49 -3.18
N ALA A 161 -4.81 8.99 -2.55
CA ALA A 161 -4.03 10.11 -3.09
C ALA A 161 -3.39 9.77 -4.45
N ILE A 162 -2.89 8.55 -4.61
CA ILE A 162 -2.35 8.07 -5.88
C ILE A 162 -3.45 8.04 -6.96
N SER A 163 -4.63 7.55 -6.60
CA SER A 163 -5.77 7.43 -7.51
C SER A 163 -6.26 8.80 -7.99
N ASP A 164 -6.38 9.76 -7.08
CA ASP A 164 -6.78 11.13 -7.41
C ASP A 164 -5.77 11.80 -8.36
N ARG A 165 -4.47 11.61 -8.11
CA ARG A 165 -3.40 12.19 -8.94
C ARG A 165 -3.30 11.58 -10.33
N ILE A 166 -3.69 10.31 -10.48
CA ILE A 166 -3.68 9.59 -11.76
C ILE A 166 -5.01 9.79 -12.51
N GLY A 167 -6.09 10.11 -11.81
CA GLY A 167 -7.44 10.28 -12.35
C GLY A 167 -8.25 8.99 -12.40
N TRP A 168 -8.05 8.07 -11.44
CA TRP A 168 -8.83 6.82 -11.32
C TRP A 168 -10.10 6.99 -10.46
N THR A 169 -10.18 8.06 -9.71
CA THR A 169 -11.37 8.47 -8.96
C THR A 169 -12.09 9.55 -9.76
N ARG A 170 -13.42 9.48 -9.84
CA ARG A 170 -14.22 10.63 -10.28
C ARG A 170 -14.18 11.68 -9.18
N SER A 171 -14.04 12.95 -9.55
CA SER A 171 -14.21 14.04 -8.59
C SER A 171 -15.62 13.95 -7.98
N ALA A 172 -15.74 14.04 -6.66
CA ALA A 172 -17.02 14.14 -5.97
C ALA A 172 -17.80 15.44 -6.32
N SER A 173 -17.27 16.27 -7.22
CA SER A 173 -17.92 17.47 -7.76
C SER A 173 -18.68 17.23 -9.07
N GLU A 174 -18.89 15.98 -9.49
CA GLU A 174 -19.59 15.62 -10.75
C GLU A 174 -20.89 14.83 -10.54
N GLU A 175 -21.52 14.95 -9.37
CA GLU A 175 -22.94 14.60 -9.13
C GLU A 175 -23.75 15.87 -8.85
#